data_AF-A0A915HIT9-F1
#
_entry.id   AF-A0A915HIT9-F1
#
_cell.length_a   1.000
_cell.length_b   1.000
_cell.length_c   1.000
_cell.angle_alpha   90.00
_cell.angle_beta   90.00
_cell.angle_gamma   90.00
#
_symmetry.space_group_name_H-M   'P 1'
#
loop_
_entity.id
_entity.type
_entity.pdbx_description
1 polymer ?
#
loop_
_entity_poly.entity_id
_entity_poly.type
_entity_poly.pdbx_seq_one_letter_code
_entity_poly.pdbx_strand_id
1 'polypeptide(L)'
;MLNNEFYLISLWKMKERWPAISLAYEEAEGDIMKRKPRNPAKDKLVNERLISFSYGMIGMIQACAGFFTYFVVMAQNGFMPWYLFGLRQEWDAKAVNDLPDSYGQQWSYMNRKILEYTCHTAFFVSIVIVQWADILISKTRRNSIIQQPM
;
A
#
# COMPACT_ATOMS: atom_id res chain seq x y z
N MET A 1 -5.59 -16.15 -13.82
CA MET A 1 -5.54 -14.81 -13.17
C MET A 1 -6.37 -14.77 -11.91
N LEU A 2 -7.68 -15.09 -11.95
CA LEU A 2 -8.59 -15.00 -10.78
C LEU A 2 -8.11 -15.74 -9.51
N ASN A 3 -7.52 -16.93 -9.63
CA ASN A 3 -7.04 -17.66 -8.45
C ASN A 3 -5.86 -16.94 -7.75
N ASN A 4 -4.88 -16.42 -8.50
CA ASN A 4 -3.74 -15.71 -7.91
C ASN A 4 -4.15 -14.38 -7.26
N GLU A 5 -5.09 -13.65 -7.88
CA GLU A 5 -5.61 -12.42 -7.28
C GLU A 5 -6.38 -12.69 -5.99
N PHE A 6 -7.15 -13.79 -5.93
CA PHE A 6 -7.84 -14.19 -4.71
C PHE A 6 -6.86 -14.59 -3.58
N TYR A 7 -5.78 -15.30 -3.92
CA TYR A 7 -4.72 -15.61 -2.94
C TYR A 7 -3.99 -14.35 -2.47
N LEU A 8 -3.66 -13.42 -3.35
CA LEU A 8 -3.06 -12.14 -2.96
C LEU A 8 -3.99 -11.31 -2.08
N ILE A 9 -5.28 -11.24 -2.40
CA ILE A 9 -6.28 -10.54 -1.59
C ILE A 9 -6.45 -11.21 -0.22
N SER A 10 -6.46 -12.53 -0.16
CA SER A 10 -6.58 -13.26 1.12
C SER A 10 -5.32 -13.11 1.98
N LEU A 11 -4.13 -13.19 1.40
CA LEU A 11 -2.85 -12.91 2.08
C LEU A 11 -2.78 -11.47 2.57
N TRP A 12 -3.19 -10.51 1.76
CA TRP A 12 -3.29 -9.11 2.14
C TRP A 12 -4.23 -8.93 3.35
N LYS A 13 -5.45 -9.48 3.27
CA LYS A 13 -6.42 -9.47 4.37
C LYS A 13 -5.90 -10.13 5.64
N MET A 14 -5.11 -11.19 5.54
CA MET A 14 -4.53 -11.83 6.72
C MET A 14 -3.43 -10.97 7.33
N LYS A 15 -2.52 -10.44 6.50
CA LYS A 15 -1.39 -9.63 6.97
C LYS A 15 -1.83 -8.36 7.69
N GLU A 16 -2.91 -7.71 7.28
CA GLU A 16 -3.37 -6.47 7.94
C GLU A 16 -4.26 -6.71 9.16
N ARG A 17 -4.96 -7.84 9.23
CA ARG A 17 -5.79 -8.18 10.39
C ARG A 17 -4.97 -8.44 11.65
N TRP A 18 -3.85 -9.15 11.54
CA TRP A 18 -3.04 -9.50 12.72
C TRP A 18 -2.47 -8.26 13.44
N PRO A 19 -1.87 -7.27 12.75
CA PRO A 19 -1.45 -6.03 13.38
C PRO A 19 -2.62 -5.22 13.97
N ALA A 20 -3.76 -5.16 13.28
CA ALA A 20 -4.93 -4.47 13.80
C ALA A 20 -5.43 -5.10 15.11
N ILE A 21 -5.40 -6.43 15.22
CA ILE A 21 -5.74 -7.15 16.46
C ILE A 21 -4.68 -6.87 17.53
N SER A 22 -3.40 -6.82 17.17
CA SER A 22 -2.33 -6.54 18.14
C SER A 22 -2.47 -5.15 18.79
N LEU A 23 -2.97 -4.16 18.05
CA LEU A 23 -3.25 -2.81 18.58
C LEU A 23 -4.37 -2.79 19.62
N ALA A 24 -5.22 -3.81 19.70
CA ALA A 24 -6.25 -3.91 20.74
C ALA A 24 -5.66 -4.26 22.12
N TYR A 25 -4.43 -4.78 22.17
CA TYR A 25 -3.73 -5.16 23.40
C TYR A 25 -2.80 -4.05 23.92
N GLU A 26 -2.76 -2.87 23.28
CA GLU A 26 -1.95 -1.74 23.74
C GLU A 26 -2.44 -1.18 25.06
N GLU A 27 -1.49 -0.82 25.94
CA GLU A 27 -1.78 -0.17 27.20
C GLU A 27 -2.24 1.28 27.03
N ALA A 28 -2.85 1.84 28.07
CA ALA A 28 -3.32 3.21 28.02
C ALA A 28 -2.15 4.21 27.97
N GLU A 29 -2.14 5.08 26.95
CA GLU A 29 -1.14 6.17 26.78
C GLU A 29 -1.09 7.19 27.95
N GLY A 30 -2.06 7.14 28.86
CA GLY A 30 -2.11 7.99 30.04
C GLY A 30 -3.22 7.56 30.99
N ASP A 31 -3.31 8.22 32.14
CA ASP A 31 -4.32 7.91 33.16
C ASP A 31 -5.74 8.20 32.66
N ILE A 32 -6.39 7.16 32.13
CA ILE A 32 -7.77 7.23 31.62
C ILE A 32 -8.79 7.42 32.75
N MET A 33 -8.46 7.03 33.99
CA MET A 33 -9.36 7.08 35.14
C MET A 33 -9.52 8.51 35.68
N LYS A 34 -8.57 9.40 35.38
CA LYS A 34 -8.69 10.84 35.65
C LYS A 34 -9.57 11.61 34.65
N ARG A 35 -9.93 10.99 33.52
CA ARG A 35 -10.68 11.67 32.45
C ARG A 35 -12.19 11.51 32.65
N LYS A 36 -12.96 12.57 32.36
CA LYS A 36 -14.43 12.53 32.36
C LYS A 36 -14.95 11.53 31.29
N PRO A 37 -16.11 10.87 31.53
CA PRO A 37 -16.74 9.98 30.55
C PRO A 37 -16.98 10.68 29.20
N ARG A 38 -16.78 9.93 28.12
CA ARG A 38 -16.92 10.42 26.74
C ARG A 38 -18.34 10.89 26.44
N ASN A 39 -18.50 12.00 25.72
CA ASN A 39 -19.81 12.43 25.23
C ASN A 39 -20.11 11.79 23.85
N PRO A 40 -21.14 10.93 23.72
CA PRO A 40 -21.41 10.20 22.47
C PRO A 40 -21.82 11.10 21.29
N ALA A 41 -22.36 12.29 21.55
CA ALA A 41 -22.79 13.20 20.49
C ALA A 41 -21.62 14.00 19.88
N LYS A 42 -20.60 14.31 20.69
CA LYS A 42 -19.45 15.14 20.28
C LYS A 42 -18.20 14.32 19.98
N ASP A 43 -17.90 13.30 20.79
CA ASP A 43 -16.69 12.50 20.71
C ASP A 43 -16.96 11.17 19.98
N LYS A 44 -17.11 11.25 18.66
CA LYS A 44 -17.29 10.08 17.79
C LYS A 44 -16.01 9.23 17.75
N LEU A 45 -16.17 7.92 17.56
CA LEU A 45 -15.04 6.98 17.38
C LEU A 45 -14.22 7.31 16.13
N VAL A 46 -14.92 7.60 15.02
CA VAL A 46 -14.32 8.05 13.77
C VAL A 46 -14.67 9.52 13.60
N ASN A 47 -13.65 10.36 13.60
CA ASN A 47 -13.77 11.80 13.39
C ASN A 47 -13.25 12.15 11.99
N GLU A 48 -13.71 13.27 11.44
CA GLU A 48 -13.24 13.78 10.15
C GLU A 48 -11.73 14.01 10.15
N ARG A 49 -11.17 14.45 11.29
CA ARG A 49 -9.72 14.57 11.49
C ARG A 49 -8.99 13.24 11.28
N LEU A 50 -9.56 12.15 11.80
CA LEU A 50 -8.98 10.81 11.64
C LEU A 50 -9.00 10.40 10.17
N ILE A 51 -10.15 10.57 9.50
CA ILE A 51 -10.30 10.25 8.06
C ILE A 51 -9.32 11.07 7.22
N SER A 52 -9.22 12.37 7.48
CA SER A 52 -8.32 13.28 6.73
C SER A 52 -6.85 12.92 6.91
N PHE A 53 -6.44 12.50 8.11
CA PHE A 53 -5.07 12.09 8.37
C PHE A 53 -4.76 10.72 7.74
N SER A 54 -5.62 9.73 7.95
CA SER A 54 -5.39 8.37 7.47
C SER A 54 -5.45 8.28 5.94
N TYR A 55 -6.53 8.78 5.32
CA TYR A 55 -6.69 8.69 3.87
C TYR A 55 -5.94 9.80 3.13
N GLY A 56 -5.93 11.01 3.68
CA GLY A 56 -5.36 12.18 3.00
C GLY A 56 -3.84 12.27 3.08
N MET A 57 -3.23 11.87 4.20
CA MET A 57 -1.77 11.96 4.38
C MET A 57 -1.12 10.59 4.25
N ILE A 58 -1.43 9.65 5.15
CA ILE A 58 -0.77 8.34 5.18
C ILE A 58 -1.06 7.54 3.91
N GLY A 59 -2.34 7.45 3.54
CA GLY A 59 -2.77 6.72 2.35
C GLY A 59 -2.16 7.28 1.05
N MET A 60 -2.02 8.60 0.94
CA MET A 60 -1.36 9.23 -0.20
C MET A 60 0.13 8.90 -0.26
N ILE A 61 0.84 8.93 0.87
CA ILE A 61 2.26 8.55 0.93
C ILE A 61 2.43 7.07 0.56
N GLN A 62 1.56 6.18 1.06
CA GLN A 62 1.59 4.76 0.73
C GLN A 62 1.32 4.50 -0.76
N ALA A 63 0.33 5.20 -1.34
CA ALA A 63 0.04 5.11 -2.77
C ALA A 63 1.25 5.58 -3.60
N CYS A 64 1.85 6.72 -3.25
CA CYS A 64 3.05 7.24 -3.92
C CYS A 64 4.22 6.25 -3.83
N ALA A 65 4.46 5.63 -2.67
CA ALA A 65 5.52 4.63 -2.50
C ALA A 65 5.26 3.36 -3.35
N GLY A 66 4.01 2.92 -3.44
CA GLY A 66 3.62 1.83 -4.34
C GLY A 66 3.88 2.17 -5.81
N PHE A 67 3.37 3.31 -6.29
CA PHE A 67 3.57 3.75 -7.67
C PHE A 67 5.05 3.97 -7.99
N PHE A 68 5.83 4.48 -7.05
CA PHE A 68 7.27 4.62 -7.21
C PHE A 68 7.94 3.27 -7.48
N THR A 69 7.65 2.24 -6.69
CA THR A 69 8.20 0.90 -6.92
C THR A 69 7.77 0.31 -8.26
N TYR A 70 6.53 0.54 -8.68
CA TYR A 70 6.04 0.14 -10.00
C TYR A 70 6.86 0.77 -11.14
N PHE A 71 7.06 2.08 -11.10
CA PHE A 71 7.84 2.80 -12.12
C PHE A 71 9.31 2.38 -12.13
N VAL A 72 9.91 2.13 -10.97
CA VAL A 72 11.31 1.67 -10.88
C VAL A 72 11.47 0.30 -11.52
N VAL A 73 10.58 -0.67 -11.22
CA VAL A 73 10.66 -2.02 -11.81
C VAL A 73 10.43 -1.96 -13.32
N MET A 74 9.47 -1.17 -13.80
CA MET A 74 9.25 -0.99 -15.23
C MET A 74 10.46 -0.34 -15.93
N ALA A 75 11.02 0.72 -15.34
CA ALA A 75 12.17 1.43 -15.91
C ALA A 75 13.43 0.55 -15.98
N GLN A 76 13.65 -0.29 -14.97
CA GLN A 76 14.75 -1.27 -14.97
C GLN A 76 14.61 -2.33 -16.07
N ASN A 77 13.38 -2.62 -16.50
CA ASN A 77 13.08 -3.55 -17.59
C ASN A 77 12.89 -2.85 -18.95
N GLY A 78 13.23 -1.57 -19.07
CA GLY A 78 13.20 -0.85 -20.36
C GLY A 78 11.96 -0.03 -20.65
N PHE A 79 10.93 -0.08 -19.79
CA PHE A 79 9.73 0.73 -19.92
C PHE A 79 9.83 1.97 -19.05
N MET A 80 10.31 3.08 -19.63
CA MET A 80 10.42 4.34 -18.91
C MET A 80 9.04 4.93 -18.54
N PRO A 81 8.92 5.68 -17.43
CA PRO A 81 7.65 6.23 -16.94
C PRO A 81 6.88 7.05 -17.97
N TRP A 82 7.57 7.80 -18.83
CA TRP A 82 6.93 8.61 -19.88
C TRP A 82 6.33 7.76 -21.01
N TYR A 83 6.92 6.60 -21.31
CA TYR A 83 6.47 5.71 -22.38
C TYR A 83 5.28 4.82 -21.95
N LEU A 84 5.08 4.66 -20.64
CA LEU A 84 3.97 3.88 -20.08
C LEU A 84 2.60 4.54 -20.27
N PHE A 85 2.54 5.86 -20.46
CA PHE A 85 1.28 6.57 -20.65
C PHE A 85 0.68 6.24 -22.03
N GLY A 86 -0.53 5.67 -22.03
CA GLY A 86 -1.24 5.28 -23.27
C GLY A 86 -0.93 3.88 -23.78
N LEU A 87 0.07 3.19 -23.21
CA LEU A 87 0.53 1.87 -23.67
C LEU A 87 -0.45 0.74 -23.36
N ARG A 88 -1.49 0.97 -22.55
CA ARG A 88 -2.39 -0.09 -22.04
C ARG A 88 -3.09 -0.89 -23.14
N GLN A 89 -3.53 -0.23 -24.22
CA GLN A 89 -4.24 -0.90 -25.32
C GLN A 89 -3.33 -1.89 -26.04
N GLU A 90 -2.10 -1.48 -26.35
CA GLU A 90 -1.11 -2.33 -27.01
C GLU A 90 -0.54 -3.39 -26.06
N TRP A 91 -0.41 -3.06 -24.76
CA TRP A 91 0.04 -3.97 -23.71
C TRP A 91 -0.89 -5.18 -23.52
N ASP A 92 -2.21 -4.96 -23.56
CA ASP A 92 -3.22 -6.02 -23.39
C ASP A 92 -3.54 -6.77 -24.69
N ALA A 93 -3.15 -6.24 -25.85
CA ALA A 93 -3.35 -6.89 -27.14
C ALA A 93 -2.49 -8.15 -27.27
N LYS A 94 -3.14 -9.31 -27.30
CA LYS A 94 -2.51 -10.64 -27.52
C LYS A 94 -1.93 -10.81 -28.92
N ALA A 95 -2.42 -10.05 -29.89
CA ALA A 95 -2.00 -10.13 -31.28
C ALA A 95 -0.64 -9.46 -31.53
N VAL A 96 -0.25 -8.50 -30.68
CA VAL A 96 1.04 -7.79 -30.78
C VAL A 96 2.10 -8.61 -30.05
N ASN A 97 3.19 -8.96 -30.73
CA ASN A 97 4.31 -9.71 -30.12
C ASN A 97 5.66 -8.99 -30.23
N ASP A 98 5.62 -7.78 -30.73
CA ASP A 98 6.72 -6.95 -31.18
C ASP A 98 6.63 -5.54 -30.58
N LEU A 99 6.08 -5.43 -29.36
CA LEU A 99 5.95 -4.14 -28.68
C LEU A 99 7.35 -3.57 -28.40
N PRO A 100 7.70 -2.38 -28.93
CA PRO A 100 8.99 -1.77 -28.66
C PRO A 100 9.03 -1.21 -27.23
N ASP A 101 10.15 -1.39 -26.55
CA ASP A 101 10.46 -0.67 -25.30
C ASP A 101 11.19 0.66 -25.59
N SER A 102 11.56 1.40 -24.54
CA SER A 102 12.26 2.67 -24.71
C SER A 102 13.72 2.52 -25.18
N TYR A 103 14.28 1.30 -25.16
CA TYR A 103 15.62 0.98 -25.64
C TYR A 103 15.63 0.35 -27.05
N GLY A 104 14.45 0.14 -27.66
CA GLY A 104 14.29 -0.45 -28.99
C GLY A 104 14.24 -1.99 -29.01
N GLN A 105 14.10 -2.65 -27.86
CA GLN A 105 13.88 -4.10 -27.78
C GLN A 105 12.41 -4.42 -28.01
N GLN A 106 12.14 -5.57 -28.64
CA GLN A 106 10.79 -6.05 -28.90
C GLN A 106 10.35 -7.06 -27.84
N TRP A 107 9.16 -6.86 -27.29
CA TRP A 107 8.61 -7.67 -26.22
C TRP A 107 7.41 -8.51 -26.66
N SER A 108 7.52 -9.83 -26.49
CA SER A 108 6.42 -10.77 -26.71
C SER A 108 5.32 -10.61 -25.65
N TYR A 109 4.08 -10.97 -25.98
CA TYR A 109 2.95 -10.89 -25.04
C TYR A 109 3.21 -11.62 -23.72
N MET A 110 3.83 -12.80 -23.77
CA MET A 110 4.13 -13.59 -22.58
C MET A 110 5.13 -12.90 -21.65
N ASN A 111 6.21 -12.35 -22.21
CA ASN A 111 7.24 -11.66 -21.43
C ASN A 111 6.67 -10.38 -20.78
N ARG A 112 5.83 -9.63 -21.50
CA ARG A 112 5.12 -8.46 -20.96
C ARG A 112 4.24 -8.84 -19.77
N LYS A 113 3.49 -9.93 -19.87
CA LYS A 113 2.64 -10.38 -18.76
C LYS A 113 3.44 -10.88 -17.56
N ILE A 114 4.58 -11.53 -17.77
CA ILE A 114 5.50 -11.90 -16.66
C ILE A 114 6.03 -10.65 -15.96
N LEU A 115 6.40 -9.62 -16.72
CA LEU A 115 6.84 -8.35 -16.16
C LEU A 115 5.71 -7.64 -15.40
N GLU A 116 4.49 -7.63 -15.93
CA GLU A 116 3.30 -7.08 -15.25
C GLU A 116 3.04 -7.78 -13.90
N TYR A 117 3.11 -9.11 -13.86
CA TYR A 117 2.97 -9.85 -12.59
C TYR A 117 4.09 -9.55 -11.61
N THR A 118 5.33 -9.42 -12.08
CA THR A 118 6.47 -9.01 -11.24
C THR A 118 6.26 -7.60 -10.68
N CYS A 119 5.67 -6.69 -11.45
CA CYS A 119 5.31 -5.35 -10.98
C CYS A 119 4.22 -5.41 -9.89
N HIS A 120 3.21 -6.26 -10.05
CA HIS A 120 2.16 -6.44 -9.03
C HIS A 120 2.72 -6.99 -7.72
N THR A 121 3.64 -7.96 -7.78
CA THR A 121 4.28 -8.49 -6.57
C THR A 121 5.19 -7.46 -5.91
N ALA A 122 5.96 -6.69 -6.68
CA ALA A 122 6.79 -5.60 -6.15
C ALA A 122 5.95 -4.51 -5.47
N PHE A 123 4.83 -4.11 -6.09
CA PHE A 123 3.88 -3.16 -5.51
C PHE A 123 3.28 -3.69 -4.19
N PHE A 124 2.91 -4.97 -4.17
CA PHE A 124 2.42 -5.61 -2.95
C PHE A 124 3.46 -5.61 -1.82
N VAL A 125 4.72 -5.94 -2.12
CA VAL A 125 5.81 -5.90 -1.15
C VAL A 125 6.06 -4.47 -0.64
N SER A 126 5.94 -3.46 -1.50
CA SER A 126 6.04 -2.04 -1.11
C SER A 126 4.97 -1.66 -0.07
N ILE A 127 3.70 -2.00 -0.34
CA ILE A 127 2.59 -1.78 0.61
C ILE A 127 2.87 -2.46 1.94
N VAL A 128 3.37 -3.69 1.91
CA VAL A 128 3.74 -4.45 3.10
C VAL A 128 4.76 -3.73 3.97
N ILE A 129 5.78 -3.12 3.36
CA ILE A 129 6.84 -2.40 4.06
C ILE A 129 6.30 -1.13 4.68
N VAL A 130 5.51 -0.35 3.93
CA VAL A 130 4.88 0.87 4.45
C VAL A 130 3.94 0.55 5.62
N GLN A 131 3.24 -0.58 5.57
CA GLN A 131 2.34 -1.00 6.65
C GLN A 131 3.06 -1.19 7.98
N TRP A 132 4.33 -1.63 7.98
CA TRP A 132 5.11 -1.76 9.21
C TRP A 132 5.33 -0.40 9.89
N ALA A 133 5.58 0.63 9.09
CA ALA A 133 5.70 2.00 9.60
C ALA A 133 4.33 2.53 10.08
N ASP A 134 3.25 2.26 9.34
CA ASP A 134 1.89 2.67 9.72
C ASP A 134 1.45 2.08 11.05
N ILE A 135 1.74 0.80 11.29
CA ILE A 135 1.47 0.13 12.58
C ILE A 135 2.25 0.80 13.72
N LEU A 136 3.53 1.11 13.47
CA LEU A 136 4.40 1.74 14.47
C LEU A 136 3.93 3.16 14.83
N ILE A 137 3.45 3.93 13.85
CA ILE A 137 2.87 5.26 14.09
C ILE A 137 1.51 5.15 14.78
N SER A 138 0.70 4.16 14.42
CA SER A 138 -0.65 3.96 14.96
C SER A 138 -0.69 3.42 16.39
N LYS A 139 0.43 2.93 16.94
CA LYS A 139 0.55 2.52 18.34
C LYS A 139 0.24 3.64 19.33
N THR A 140 0.61 4.88 19.00
CA THR A 140 0.47 6.02 19.90
C THR A 140 -0.19 7.19 19.20
N ARG A 141 -1.26 7.73 19.76
CA ARG A 141 -1.96 8.91 19.21
C ARG A 141 -1.40 10.24 19.69
N ARG A 142 -0.74 10.28 20.86
CA ARG A 142 -0.21 11.53 21.44
C ARG A 142 1.23 11.43 21.90
N ASN A 143 1.60 10.30 22.51
CA ASN A 143 2.94 10.13 23.05
C ASN A 143 3.94 9.79 21.95
N SER A 144 5.20 10.09 22.19
CA SER A 144 6.28 9.55 21.37
C SER A 144 6.48 8.07 21.68
N ILE A 145 6.88 7.29 20.67
CA ILE A 145 7.21 5.87 20.80
C ILE A 145 8.30 5.62 21.85
N ILE A 146 9.21 6.58 22.04
CA ILE A 146 10.31 6.47 23.01
C ILE A 146 9.82 6.68 24.46
N GLN A 147 8.71 7.39 24.64
CA GLN A 147 8.17 7.76 25.96
C GLN A 147 7.10 6.77 26.45
N GLN A 148 6.48 6.01 25.54
CA GLN A 148 5.50 4.99 25.88
C GLN A 148 6.23 3.78 26.51
N PRO A 149 5.86 3.32 27.73
CA PRO A 149 6.36 2.05 28.23
C PRO A 149 5.90 0.92 27.30
N MET A 150 6.82 0.04 26.92
CA MET A 150 6.53 -1.19 26.15
C MET A 150 6.00 -2.30 27.04
#